data_AF-A0A3A8PER4-F1
#
_entry.id   AF-A0A3A8PER4-F1
#
_cell.length_a   1.000
_cell.length_b   1.000
_cell.length_c   1.000
_cell.angle_alpha   90.00
_cell.angle_beta   90.00
_cell.angle_gamma   90.00
#
_symmetry.space_group_name_H-M   'P 1'
#
loop_
_entity.id
_entity.type
_entity.pdbx_description
1 polymer ?
#
loop_
_entity_poly.entity_id
_entity_poly.type
_entity_poly.pdbx_seq_one_letter_code
_entity_poly.pdbx_strand_id
1 'polypeptide(L)'
;MNIRSWWVLSTLGLSLSAPLGVAQTRSSHVDATTYLSSRPEYPAWLELRSNLKENFDDICGDTFCEGDYSNIESLRFRCSVNSKTGVIGQCVWVFAASNEEINPTTGAITVETQTWTCQSPLASGTTMASLLTALSGPSPLYATLPGTSTTLYAGLGDCL
;
A
#
# COMPACT_ATOMS: atom_id res chain seq x y z
N MET A 1 38.67 -7.79 83.29
CA MET A 1 37.26 -7.49 82.98
C MET A 1 37.26 -6.52 81.80
N ASN A 2 37.03 -7.06 80.60
CA ASN A 2 37.27 -6.39 79.31
C ASN A 2 35.99 -5.78 78.76
N ILE A 3 36.05 -4.53 78.29
CA ILE A 3 35.09 -3.96 77.34
C ILE A 3 35.91 -3.21 76.28
N ARG A 4 35.90 -3.71 75.04
CA ARG A 4 36.37 -2.97 73.85
C ARG A 4 35.30 -3.06 72.78
N SER A 5 34.65 -1.93 72.51
CA SER A 5 33.70 -1.71 71.42
C SER A 5 34.41 -1.75 70.07
N TRP A 6 33.99 -2.63 69.17
CA TRP A 6 34.37 -2.60 67.76
C TRP A 6 33.12 -2.33 66.91
N TRP A 7 33.15 -1.20 66.21
CA TRP A 7 32.19 -0.80 65.19
C TRP A 7 32.41 -1.65 63.93
N VAL A 8 31.35 -2.26 63.41
CA VAL A 8 31.36 -2.93 62.10
C VAL A 8 30.54 -2.07 61.14
N LEU A 9 31.21 -1.36 60.23
CA LEU A 9 30.57 -0.76 59.06
C LEU A 9 30.51 -1.80 57.94
N SER A 10 29.31 -2.31 57.65
CA SER A 10 29.03 -3.07 56.44
C SER A 10 28.64 -2.12 55.30
N THR A 11 29.53 -1.93 54.33
CA THR A 11 29.21 -1.27 53.06
C THR A 11 28.69 -2.32 52.06
N LEU A 12 27.37 -2.39 51.87
CA LEU A 12 26.77 -3.10 50.74
C LEU A 12 26.97 -2.26 49.47
N GLY A 13 27.85 -2.72 48.57
CA GLY A 13 27.94 -2.19 47.21
C GLY A 13 26.80 -2.76 46.35
N LEU A 14 25.79 -1.95 46.05
CA LEU A 14 24.75 -2.27 45.08
C LEU A 14 25.23 -1.85 43.68
N SER A 15 25.71 -2.81 42.88
CA SER A 15 25.99 -2.61 41.46
C SER A 15 24.68 -2.64 40.65
N LEU A 16 24.20 -1.46 40.23
CA LEU A 16 23.09 -1.33 39.28
C LEU A 16 23.60 -1.65 37.86
N SER A 17 23.35 -2.87 37.38
CA SER A 17 23.45 -3.21 35.96
C SER A 17 22.15 -2.82 35.26
N ALA A 18 22.12 -1.63 34.64
CA ALA A 18 21.00 -1.26 33.77
C ALA A 18 21.06 -2.08 32.47
N PRO A 19 19.98 -2.76 32.04
CA PRO A 19 19.95 -3.40 30.73
C PRO A 19 19.91 -2.31 29.66
N LEU A 20 20.88 -2.34 28.74
CA LEU A 20 20.82 -1.57 27.50
C LEU A 20 19.67 -2.14 26.66
N GLY A 21 18.49 -1.54 26.77
CA GLY A 21 17.38 -1.82 25.88
C GLY A 21 17.78 -1.43 24.46
N VAL A 22 18.00 -2.41 23.59
CA VAL A 22 18.17 -2.18 22.16
C VAL A 22 16.85 -1.57 21.68
N ALA A 23 16.86 -0.29 21.31
CA ALA A 23 15.71 0.36 20.70
C ALA A 23 15.45 -0.33 19.35
N GLN A 24 14.57 -1.33 19.36
CA GLN A 24 14.09 -1.98 18.16
C GLN A 24 13.38 -0.91 17.34
N THR A 25 14.06 -0.38 16.33
CA THR A 25 13.43 0.61 15.46
C THR A 25 12.32 -0.13 14.73
N ARG A 26 11.07 0.02 15.18
CA ARG A 26 9.92 -0.51 14.47
C ARG A 26 10.04 -0.06 13.02
N SER A 27 10.10 -1.03 12.10
CA SER A 27 9.85 -0.76 10.70
C SER A 27 8.51 -0.03 10.62
N SER A 28 8.53 1.22 10.17
CA SER A 28 7.32 1.99 9.91
C SER A 28 7.03 1.91 8.43
N HIS A 29 5.84 1.41 8.09
CA HIS A 29 5.32 1.55 6.74
C HIS A 29 4.64 2.90 6.61
N VAL A 30 4.91 3.59 5.51
CA VAL A 30 4.31 4.88 5.15
C VAL A 30 3.65 4.77 3.78
N ASP A 31 2.83 5.76 3.41
CA ASP A 31 2.34 5.85 2.04
C ASP A 31 3.48 6.06 1.04
N ALA A 32 3.38 5.50 -0.16
CA ALA A 32 4.34 5.74 -1.23
C ALA A 32 4.49 7.23 -1.58
N THR A 33 3.41 8.03 -1.55
CA THR A 33 3.48 9.48 -1.77
C THR A 33 4.33 10.14 -0.69
N THR A 34 4.17 9.76 0.58
CA THR A 34 5.02 10.24 1.68
C THR A 34 6.46 9.76 1.57
N TYR A 35 6.67 8.49 1.17
CA TYR A 35 8.01 7.93 0.99
C TYR A 35 8.79 8.64 -0.12
N LEU A 36 8.09 9.04 -1.18
CA LEU A 36 8.67 9.63 -2.39
C LEU A 36 8.69 11.16 -2.38
N SER A 37 7.93 11.85 -1.52
CA SER A 37 7.75 13.32 -1.62
C SER A 37 9.04 14.14 -1.57
N SER A 38 10.11 13.60 -1.00
CA SER A 38 11.44 14.24 -0.96
C SER A 38 12.46 13.57 -1.88
N ARG A 39 12.02 12.74 -2.82
CA ARG A 39 12.85 11.92 -3.70
C ARG A 39 12.63 12.26 -5.17
N PRO A 40 13.64 12.10 -6.04
CA PRO A 40 13.53 12.47 -7.45
C PRO A 40 12.48 11.65 -8.22
N GLU A 41 12.09 10.47 -7.73
CA GLU A 41 11.10 9.61 -8.38
C GLU A 41 9.64 10.02 -8.11
N TYR A 42 9.39 11.08 -7.32
CA TYR A 42 8.04 11.56 -7.03
C TYR A 42 7.19 11.82 -8.28
N PRO A 43 7.69 12.49 -9.34
CA PRO A 43 6.90 12.70 -10.55
C PRO A 43 6.53 11.39 -11.26
N ALA A 44 7.43 10.42 -11.30
CA ALA A 44 7.17 9.11 -11.90
C ALA A 44 6.06 8.34 -11.17
N TRP A 45 5.93 8.52 -9.85
CA TRP A 45 4.82 7.96 -9.08
C TRP A 45 3.47 8.63 -9.40
N LEU A 46 3.46 9.94 -9.61
CA LEU A 46 2.25 10.65 -10.01
C LEU A 46 1.82 10.25 -11.43
N GLU A 47 2.78 10.17 -12.35
CA GLU A 47 2.56 9.73 -13.73
C GLU A 47 2.05 8.29 -13.79
N LEU A 48 2.68 7.36 -13.07
CA LEU A 48 2.21 5.98 -12.95
C LEU A 48 0.74 5.92 -12.51
N ARG A 49 0.35 6.67 -11.48
CA ARG A 49 -1.04 6.69 -10.99
C ARG A 49 -2.01 7.29 -11.99
N SER A 50 -1.58 8.31 -12.74
CA SER A 50 -2.37 8.91 -13.82
C SER A 50 -2.60 7.89 -14.94
N ASN A 51 -1.52 7.29 -15.43
CA ASN A 51 -1.58 6.32 -16.53
C ASN A 51 -2.36 5.06 -16.13
N LEU A 52 -2.30 4.62 -14.87
CA LEU A 52 -3.15 3.52 -14.39
C LEU A 52 -4.64 3.86 -14.45
N LYS A 53 -5.03 5.07 -14.03
CA LYS A 53 -6.43 5.50 -14.17
C LYS A 53 -6.84 5.53 -15.65
N GLU A 54 -6.04 6.19 -16.49
CA GLU A 54 -6.33 6.29 -17.93
C GLU A 54 -6.43 4.91 -18.59
N ASN A 55 -5.47 4.03 -18.36
CA ASN A 55 -5.50 2.67 -18.91
C ASN A 55 -6.72 1.87 -18.44
N PHE A 56 -7.20 2.09 -17.20
CA PHE A 56 -8.41 1.41 -16.72
C PHE A 56 -9.66 2.00 -17.39
N ASP A 57 -9.76 3.33 -17.46
CA ASP A 57 -10.88 4.02 -18.11
C ASP A 57 -11.00 3.58 -19.59
N ASP A 58 -9.87 3.36 -20.29
CA ASP A 58 -9.80 2.89 -21.68
C ASP A 58 -10.36 1.47 -21.89
N ILE A 59 -10.33 0.61 -20.86
CA ILE A 59 -10.76 -0.80 -20.98
C ILE A 59 -12.01 -1.15 -20.18
N CYS A 60 -12.47 -0.25 -19.32
CA CYS A 60 -13.66 -0.50 -18.51
C CYS A 60 -14.82 -0.90 -19.42
N GLY A 61 -15.15 -0.09 -20.43
CA GLY A 61 -16.30 -0.34 -21.31
C GLY A 61 -16.28 -1.69 -22.03
N ASP A 62 -15.11 -2.15 -22.48
CA ASP A 62 -14.98 -3.34 -23.34
C ASP A 62 -14.61 -4.62 -22.55
N THR A 63 -14.42 -4.54 -21.22
CA THR A 63 -13.92 -5.69 -20.44
C THR A 63 -14.58 -5.79 -19.07
N PHE A 64 -14.48 -4.76 -18.25
CA PHE A 64 -14.89 -4.85 -16.83
C PHE A 64 -16.32 -4.36 -16.59
N CYS A 65 -16.81 -3.44 -17.43
CA CYS A 65 -18.07 -2.72 -17.25
C CYS A 65 -19.19 -3.26 -18.14
N GLU A 66 -19.01 -4.42 -18.76
CA GLU A 66 -20.07 -5.14 -19.49
C GLU A 66 -20.97 -5.98 -18.57
N GLY A 67 -20.61 -6.12 -17.28
CA GLY A 67 -21.30 -6.95 -16.29
C GLY A 67 -22.44 -6.24 -15.53
N ASP A 68 -22.69 -6.70 -14.29
CA ASP A 68 -23.76 -6.20 -13.42
C ASP A 68 -23.65 -4.69 -13.10
N TYR A 69 -22.45 -4.13 -13.27
CA TYR A 69 -22.18 -2.72 -13.08
C TYR A 69 -21.57 -2.12 -14.35
N SER A 70 -22.30 -1.19 -14.96
CA SER A 70 -21.87 -0.50 -16.19
C SER A 70 -21.00 0.73 -15.92
N ASN A 71 -20.89 1.15 -14.67
CA ASN A 71 -20.18 2.35 -14.25
C ASN A 71 -19.16 2.04 -13.16
N ILE A 72 -18.05 1.37 -13.50
CA ILE A 72 -16.94 1.12 -12.56
C ILE A 72 -15.90 2.23 -12.69
N GLU A 73 -15.56 2.86 -11.57
CA GLU A 73 -14.59 3.95 -11.49
C GLU A 73 -13.39 3.58 -10.61
N SER A 74 -12.19 3.86 -11.13
CA SER A 74 -10.95 3.80 -10.35
C SER A 74 -10.92 4.95 -9.33
N LEU A 75 -10.90 4.62 -8.04
CA LEU A 75 -10.79 5.61 -6.97
C LEU A 75 -9.34 5.94 -6.64
N ARG A 76 -8.58 4.99 -6.08
CA ARG A 76 -7.21 5.27 -5.63
C ARG A 76 -6.34 4.04 -5.61
N PHE A 77 -5.18 4.16 -6.25
CA PHE A 77 -4.03 3.27 -6.10
C PHE A 77 -3.09 3.77 -5.00
N ARG A 78 -2.79 2.92 -4.01
CA ARG A 78 -1.86 3.23 -2.91
C ARG A 78 -0.92 2.08 -2.65
N CYS A 79 0.31 2.39 -2.25
CA CYS A 79 1.25 1.41 -1.76
C CYS A 79 1.71 1.78 -0.34
N SER A 80 1.78 0.77 0.53
CA SER A 80 2.47 0.87 1.82
C SER A 80 3.94 0.51 1.61
N VAL A 81 4.85 1.32 2.14
CA VAL A 81 6.28 1.23 1.86
C VAL A 81 7.05 1.30 3.16
N ASN A 82 7.96 0.36 3.39
CA ASN A 82 8.90 0.43 4.50
C ASN A 82 9.77 1.69 4.34
N SER A 83 9.66 2.61 5.30
CA SER A 83 10.29 3.94 5.23
C SER A 83 11.81 3.91 5.12
N LYS A 84 12.45 2.83 5.58
CA LYS A 84 13.90 2.69 5.58
C LYS A 84 14.42 1.97 4.33
N THR A 85 13.76 0.90 3.93
CA THR A 85 14.26 0.02 2.87
C THR A 85 13.64 0.28 1.50
N GLY A 86 12.50 0.98 1.44
CA GLY A 86 11.74 1.16 0.20
C GLY A 86 11.04 -0.10 -0.28
N VAL A 87 11.10 -1.20 0.49
CA VAL A 87 10.35 -2.43 0.21
C VAL A 87 8.87 -2.16 0.39
N ILE A 88 8.08 -2.59 -0.58
CA ILE A 88 6.62 -2.47 -0.56
C ILE A 88 6.06 -3.55 0.36
N GLY A 89 5.17 -3.15 1.27
CA GLY A 89 4.37 -4.09 2.06
C GLY A 89 3.22 -4.65 1.22
N GLN A 90 2.46 -3.75 0.57
CA GLN A 90 1.40 -4.07 -0.38
C GLN A 90 1.03 -2.84 -1.20
N CYS A 91 0.49 -3.07 -2.39
CA CYS A 91 -0.25 -2.05 -3.15
C CYS A 91 -1.71 -2.49 -3.28
N VAL A 92 -2.61 -1.53 -3.14
CA VAL A 92 -4.05 -1.73 -3.23
C VAL A 92 -4.64 -0.69 -4.17
N TRP A 93 -5.50 -1.15 -5.07
CA TRP A 93 -6.32 -0.31 -5.94
C TRP A 93 -7.78 -0.45 -5.55
N VAL A 94 -8.39 0.65 -5.15
CA VAL A 94 -9.82 0.69 -4.80
C VAL A 94 -10.63 1.15 -6.00
N PHE A 95 -11.72 0.44 -6.26
CA PHE A 95 -12.73 0.75 -7.27
C PHE A 95 -14.09 0.89 -6.61
N ALA A 96 -14.96 1.69 -7.21
CA ALA A 96 -16.37 1.76 -6.87
C ALA A 96 -17.19 1.69 -8.14
N ALA A 97 -18.39 1.14 -8.05
CA ALA A 97 -19.33 1.15 -9.15
C ALA A 97 -20.74 1.44 -8.70
N SER A 98 -21.53 1.81 -9.69
CA SER A 98 -22.98 1.93 -9.55
C SER A 98 -23.72 1.34 -10.75
N ASN A 99 -24.97 0.98 -10.49
CA ASN A 99 -25.96 0.68 -11.51
C ASN A 99 -27.23 1.48 -11.20
N GLU A 100 -27.58 2.42 -12.08
CA GLU A 100 -28.75 3.28 -11.94
C GLU A 100 -29.88 2.84 -12.86
N GLU A 101 -31.09 2.69 -12.30
CA GLU A 101 -32.30 2.45 -13.08
C GLU A 101 -33.31 3.58 -12.89
N ILE A 102 -33.96 3.99 -13.98
CA ILE A 102 -35.02 5.00 -13.97
C ILE A 102 -36.36 4.31 -14.11
N ASN A 103 -37.23 4.47 -13.12
CA ASN A 103 -38.61 4.03 -13.22
C ASN A 103 -39.37 4.93 -14.21
N PRO A 104 -39.84 4.41 -15.36
CA PRO A 104 -40.40 5.23 -16.43
C PRO A 104 -41.76 5.85 -16.08
N THR A 105 -42.46 5.32 -15.07
CA THR A 105 -43.78 5.81 -14.64
C THR A 105 -43.68 6.93 -13.62
N THR A 106 -42.72 6.84 -12.70
CA THR A 106 -42.60 7.76 -11.56
C THR A 106 -41.44 8.74 -11.70
N GLY A 107 -40.48 8.47 -12.58
CA GLY A 107 -39.22 9.21 -12.68
C GLY A 107 -38.27 8.95 -11.51
N ALA A 108 -38.58 8.01 -10.62
CA ALA A 108 -37.70 7.64 -9.52
C ALA A 108 -36.43 6.97 -10.03
N ILE A 109 -35.29 7.28 -9.39
CA ILE A 109 -33.99 6.66 -9.67
C ILE A 109 -33.66 5.71 -8.53
N THR A 110 -33.37 4.45 -8.86
CA THR A 110 -32.79 3.47 -7.93
C THR A 110 -31.32 3.30 -8.25
N VAL A 111 -30.50 3.14 -7.22
CA VAL A 111 -29.04 3.04 -7.36
C VAL A 111 -28.56 1.84 -6.55
N GLU A 112 -27.89 0.91 -7.20
CA GLU A 112 -27.10 -0.13 -6.56
C GLU A 112 -25.63 0.24 -6.62
N THR A 113 -24.88 0.00 -5.56
CA THR A 113 -23.47 0.40 -5.46
C THR A 113 -22.60 -0.74 -4.97
N GLN A 114 -21.38 -0.82 -5.48
CA GLN A 114 -20.40 -1.83 -5.10
C GLN A 114 -19.00 -1.22 -4.96
N THR A 115 -18.15 -1.79 -4.12
CA THR A 115 -16.75 -1.39 -3.99
C THR A 115 -15.83 -2.60 -3.97
N TRP A 116 -14.69 -2.50 -4.65
CA TRP A 116 -13.65 -3.52 -4.65
C TRP A 116 -12.34 -2.97 -4.09
N THR A 117 -11.60 -3.83 -3.39
CA THR A 117 -10.28 -3.53 -2.84
C THR A 117 -9.29 -4.53 -3.43
N CYS A 118 -8.72 -4.20 -4.58
CA CYS A 118 -7.88 -5.11 -5.35
C CYS A 118 -6.41 -5.00 -4.92
N GLN A 119 -5.87 -6.05 -4.33
CA GLN A 119 -4.46 -6.13 -3.98
C GLN A 119 -3.62 -6.47 -5.21
N SER A 120 -2.59 -5.68 -5.49
CA SER A 120 -1.67 -5.97 -6.60
C SER A 120 -0.85 -7.24 -6.34
N PRO A 121 -0.71 -8.14 -7.33
CA PRO A 121 0.01 -9.41 -7.17
C PRO A 121 1.53 -9.22 -7.25
N LEU A 122 2.10 -8.45 -6.32
CA LEU A 122 3.54 -8.19 -6.25
C LEU A 122 4.31 -9.35 -5.62
N ALA A 123 5.51 -9.62 -6.14
CA ALA A 123 6.44 -10.53 -5.49
C ALA A 123 6.88 -10.00 -4.12
N SER A 124 7.20 -10.91 -3.20
CA SER A 124 7.78 -10.52 -1.91
C SER A 124 9.13 -9.81 -2.12
N GLY A 125 9.33 -8.69 -1.42
CA GLY A 125 10.57 -7.93 -1.50
C GLY A 125 10.64 -6.91 -2.65
N THR A 126 9.59 -6.76 -3.47
CA THR A 126 9.53 -5.69 -4.47
C THR A 126 9.75 -4.33 -3.81
N THR A 127 10.63 -3.52 -4.40
CA THR A 127 10.93 -2.16 -3.93
C THR A 127 10.17 -1.12 -4.75
N MET A 128 9.95 0.07 -4.19
CA MET A 128 9.38 1.19 -4.93
C MET A 128 10.18 1.54 -6.19
N ALA A 129 11.52 1.51 -6.10
CA ALA A 129 12.36 1.77 -7.27
C ALA A 129 12.11 0.75 -8.38
N SER A 130 12.14 -0.56 -8.05
CA SER A 130 11.86 -1.61 -9.03
C SER A 130 10.44 -1.55 -9.61
N LEU A 131 9.45 -1.15 -8.80
CA LEU A 131 8.08 -1.01 -9.26
C LEU A 131 7.97 0.14 -10.28
N LEU A 132 8.51 1.32 -9.95
CA LEU A 132 8.48 2.49 -10.84
C LEU A 132 9.23 2.24 -12.15
N THR A 133 10.34 1.50 -12.11
CA THR A 133 11.05 1.09 -13.32
C THR A 133 10.23 0.12 -14.17
N ALA A 134 9.64 -0.91 -13.57
CA ALA A 134 8.87 -1.90 -14.32
C ALA A 134 7.59 -1.31 -14.93
N LEU A 135 6.96 -0.38 -14.21
CA LEU A 135 5.70 0.25 -14.62
C LEU A 135 5.89 1.64 -15.25
N SER A 136 7.08 1.93 -15.79
CA SER A 136 7.32 3.19 -16.49
C SER A 136 6.62 3.22 -17.86
N GLY A 137 6.24 4.42 -18.30
CA GLY A 137 5.64 4.63 -19.63
C GLY A 137 4.10 4.66 -19.62
N PRO A 138 3.48 4.70 -20.81
CA PRO A 138 2.05 5.01 -20.95
C PRO A 138 1.12 3.84 -20.64
N SER A 139 1.63 2.61 -20.58
CA SER A 139 0.82 1.40 -20.45
C SER A 139 1.19 0.53 -19.24
N PRO A 140 1.30 1.10 -18.02
CA PRO A 140 1.70 0.36 -16.82
C PRO A 140 0.76 -0.79 -16.45
N LEU A 141 -0.50 -0.73 -16.86
CA LEU A 141 -1.48 -1.75 -16.55
C LEU A 141 -1.08 -3.15 -17.08
N TYR A 142 -0.39 -3.19 -18.22
CA TYR A 142 0.01 -4.41 -18.92
C TYR A 142 1.48 -4.79 -18.70
N ALA A 143 2.24 -3.97 -17.99
CA ALA A 143 3.65 -4.27 -17.75
C ALA A 143 3.82 -5.39 -16.72
N THR A 144 4.82 -6.26 -16.94
CA THR A 144 5.13 -7.36 -16.04
C THR A 144 5.62 -6.83 -14.69
N LEU A 145 5.02 -7.30 -13.61
CA LEU A 145 5.38 -6.89 -12.26
C LEU A 145 6.75 -7.46 -11.84
N PRO A 146 7.57 -6.71 -11.09
CA PRO A 146 8.90 -7.15 -10.67
C PRO A 146 8.90 -8.51 -9.97
N GLY A 147 9.71 -9.43 -10.45
CA GLY A 147 9.85 -10.76 -9.85
C GLY A 147 8.67 -11.70 -10.07
N THR A 148 7.78 -11.39 -11.03
CA THR A 148 6.63 -12.23 -11.38
C THR A 148 6.54 -12.42 -12.90
N SER A 149 5.57 -13.22 -13.33
CA SER A 149 5.14 -13.32 -14.74
C SER A 149 3.75 -12.72 -14.98
N THR A 150 3.21 -11.94 -14.02
CA THR A 150 1.86 -11.39 -14.07
C THR A 150 1.88 -9.86 -14.19
N THR A 151 0.70 -9.26 -14.38
CA THR A 151 0.49 -7.83 -14.60
C THR A 151 -0.55 -7.29 -13.62
N LEU A 152 -0.74 -5.96 -13.59
CA LEU A 152 -1.87 -5.38 -12.85
C LEU A 152 -3.21 -5.73 -13.51
N TYR A 153 -3.27 -5.76 -14.85
CA TYR A 153 -4.46 -6.19 -15.60
C TYR A 153 -4.95 -7.57 -15.17
N ALA A 154 -4.06 -8.56 -15.11
CA ALA A 154 -4.43 -9.91 -14.71
C ALA A 154 -4.97 -9.95 -13.26
N GLY A 155 -4.33 -9.22 -12.35
CA GLY A 155 -4.82 -9.10 -10.97
C GLY A 155 -6.17 -8.37 -10.83
N LEU A 156 -6.51 -7.47 -11.76
CA LEU A 156 -7.85 -6.88 -11.82
C LEU A 156 -8.90 -7.90 -12.29
N GLY A 157 -8.57 -8.73 -13.30
CA GLY A 157 -9.45 -9.81 -13.76
C GLY A 157 -9.84 -10.82 -12.69
N ASP A 158 -8.96 -11.06 -11.72
CA ASP A 158 -9.26 -11.94 -10.57
C ASP A 158 -10.07 -11.24 -9.45
N CYS A 159 -10.17 -9.91 -9.47
CA CYS A 159 -10.71 -9.11 -8.39
C CYS A 159 -12.08 -8.47 -8.69
N LEU A 160 -12.22 -7.87 -9.88
CA LEU A 160 -13.42 -7.18 -10.34
C LEU A 160 -14.43 -8.20 -10.86
#